data_AF-A0A9P6FNV4-F1
#
_entry.id   AF-A0A9P6FNV4-F1
#
_cell.length_a   1.000
_cell.length_b   1.000
_cell.length_c   1.000
_cell.angle_alpha   90.00
_cell.angle_beta   90.00
_cell.angle_gamma   90.00
#
_symmetry.space_group_name_H-M   'P 1'
#
loop_
_entity.id
_entity.type
_entity.pdbx_description
1 polymer ?
#
loop_
_entity_poly.entity_id
_entity_poly.type
_entity_poly.pdbx_seq_one_letter_code
_entity_poly.pdbx_strand_id
1 'polypeptide(L)'
;MAKDGFLTAKAVANRIKSKGLQKLRWYCQICEKQCRDENGFKCHCASESHQRKILLVAESPEKYVNNYSNEFQGDFVKLLST
;
A
#
# COMPACT_ATOMS: atom_id res chain seq x y z
N MET A 1 -24.29 -8.52 18.66
CA MET A 1 -23.10 -8.57 17.78
C MET A 1 -22.02 -9.34 18.53
N ALA A 2 -21.67 -10.54 18.09
CA ALA A 2 -20.72 -11.40 18.80
C ALA A 2 -19.34 -10.71 18.85
N LYS A 3 -18.80 -10.56 20.07
CA LYS A 3 -17.46 -10.02 20.30
C LYS A 3 -16.46 -10.97 19.65
N ASP A 4 -15.85 -10.55 18.54
CA ASP A 4 -14.79 -11.28 17.84
C ASP A 4 -13.61 -11.45 18.81
N GLY A 5 -13.58 -12.58 19.54
CA GLY A 5 -12.53 -12.91 20.49
C GLY A 5 -11.18 -13.13 19.79
N PHE A 6 -10.09 -12.84 20.50
CA PHE A 6 -8.71 -12.88 19.97
C PHE A 6 -8.31 -14.22 19.31
N LEU A 7 -8.95 -15.32 19.70
CA LEU A 7 -8.66 -16.68 19.23
C LEU A 7 -9.73 -17.28 18.30
N THR A 8 -10.70 -16.49 17.82
CA THR A 8 -11.66 -17.03 16.86
C THR A 8 -10.94 -17.43 15.56
N ALA A 9 -11.46 -18.45 14.87
CA ALA A 9 -10.93 -18.86 13.57
C ALA A 9 -10.84 -17.68 12.58
N LYS A 10 -11.82 -16.76 12.64
CA LYS A 10 -11.83 -15.51 11.86
C LYS A 10 -10.68 -14.57 12.24
N ALA A 11 -10.44 -14.36 13.54
CA ALA A 11 -9.34 -13.51 14.02
C ALA A 11 -7.97 -14.08 13.62
N VAL A 12 -7.78 -15.39 13.76
CA VAL A 12 -6.55 -16.09 13.36
C VAL A 12 -6.33 -15.99 11.84
N ALA A 13 -7.36 -16.29 11.05
CA ALA A 13 -7.30 -16.19 9.59
C ALA A 13 -6.96 -14.77 9.13
N ASN A 14 -7.57 -13.74 9.74
CA ASN A 14 -7.24 -12.35 9.42
C ASN A 14 -5.79 -12.01 9.73
N ARG A 15 -5.27 -12.47 10.87
CA ARG A 15 -3.88 -12.21 11.28
C ARG A 15 -2.85 -12.88 10.38
N ILE A 16 -3.08 -14.15 10.00
CA ILE A 16 -2.22 -14.86 9.03
C ILE A 16 -2.15 -14.09 7.72
N LYS A 17 -3.32 -13.70 7.22
CA LYS A 17 -3.41 -12.95 5.98
C LYS A 17 -2.75 -11.57 6.10
N SER A 18 -2.82 -10.89 7.26
CA SER A 18 -2.14 -9.61 7.52
C SER A 18 -0.61 -9.72 7.50
N LYS A 19 -0.03 -10.84 7.96
CA LYS A 19 1.43 -11.07 7.87
C LYS A 19 1.92 -11.11 6.41
N GLY A 20 1.07 -11.51 5.46
CA GLY A 20 1.39 -11.52 4.04
C GLY A 20 1.42 -10.13 3.39
N LEU A 21 0.78 -9.12 4.00
CA LEU A 21 0.85 -7.71 3.59
C LEU A 21 2.19 -7.09 4.02
N GLN A 22 3.32 -7.72 3.71
CA GLN A 22 4.63 -7.05 3.77
C GLN A 22 5.36 -7.12 2.42
N LYS A 23 4.77 -7.80 1.43
CA LYS A 23 5.31 -7.86 0.07
C LYS A 23 4.75 -6.71 -0.77
N LEU A 24 5.63 -5.96 -1.45
CA LEU A 24 5.30 -4.77 -2.25
C LEU A 24 4.45 -5.05 -3.51
N ARG A 25 4.11 -6.32 -3.81
CA ARG A 25 3.44 -6.70 -5.07
C ARG A 25 2.12 -5.94 -5.31
N TRP A 26 1.36 -5.66 -4.26
CA TRP A 26 0.03 -5.03 -4.33
C TRP A 26 -0.01 -3.71 -3.56
N TYR A 27 1.06 -2.93 -3.63
CA TYR A 27 1.17 -1.63 -2.96
C TYR A 27 0.89 -0.49 -3.94
N CYS A 28 0.06 0.47 -3.52
CA CYS A 28 -0.17 1.71 -4.26
C CYS A 28 0.69 2.82 -3.70
N GLN A 29 1.71 3.26 -4.44
CA GLN A 29 2.58 4.37 -4.04
C GLN A 29 1.80 5.67 -3.82
N ILE A 30 0.86 6.01 -4.73
CA ILE A 30 0.09 7.26 -4.69
C ILE A 30 -0.81 7.35 -3.44
N CYS A 31 -1.32 6.21 -2.99
CA CYS A 31 -2.21 6.14 -1.82
C CYS A 31 -1.49 5.69 -0.56
N GLU A 32 -0.20 5.36 -0.64
CA GLU A 32 0.60 4.71 0.39
C GLU A 32 -0.09 3.50 1.03
N LYS A 33 -0.81 2.73 0.19
CA LYS A 33 -1.75 1.71 0.65
C LYS A 33 -1.35 0.34 0.14
N GLN A 34 -1.18 -0.59 1.07
CA GLN A 34 -1.02 -2.00 0.73
C GLN A 34 -2.37 -2.70 0.58
N CYS A 35 -2.53 -3.37 -0.55
CA CYS A 35 -3.66 -4.25 -0.83
C CYS A 35 -3.25 -5.71 -0.57
N ARG A 36 -4.23 -6.53 -0.19
CA ARG A 36 -4.00 -7.92 0.22
C ARG A 36 -3.63 -8.83 -0.95
N ASP A 37 -4.30 -8.61 -2.07
CA ASP A 37 -4.27 -9.46 -3.25
C ASP A 37 -4.53 -8.61 -4.51
N GLU A 38 -4.43 -9.25 -5.66
CA GLU A 38 -4.61 -8.62 -6.97
C GLU A 38 -6.00 -7.99 -7.10
N ASN A 39 -7.04 -8.68 -6.64
CA ASN A 39 -8.41 -8.19 -6.75
C ASN A 39 -8.62 -6.94 -5.89
N GLY A 40 -8.12 -6.97 -4.64
CA GLY A 40 -8.16 -5.81 -3.76
C GLY A 40 -7.42 -4.59 -4.33
N PHE A 41 -6.31 -4.82 -5.03
CA PHE A 41 -5.59 -3.76 -5.72
C PHE A 41 -6.38 -3.20 -6.91
N LYS A 42 -6.98 -4.05 -7.74
CA LYS A 42 -7.85 -3.63 -8.85
C LYS A 42 -9.04 -2.79 -8.35
N CYS A 43 -9.75 -3.27 -7.34
CA CYS A 43 -10.85 -2.51 -6.72
C CYS A 43 -10.37 -1.19 -6.11
N HIS A 44 -9.17 -1.17 -5.52
CA HIS A 44 -8.58 0.06 -5.01
C HIS A 44 -8.31 1.09 -6.11
N CYS A 45 -7.68 0.69 -7.23
CA CYS A 45 -7.41 1.58 -8.36
C CYS A 45 -8.69 2.11 -9.02
N ALA A 46 -9.78 1.33 -9.00
CA ALA A 46 -11.09 1.74 -9.50
C ALA A 46 -11.84 2.68 -8.54
N SER A 47 -11.42 2.81 -7.28
CA SER A 47 -12.13 3.63 -6.29
C SER A 47 -11.98 5.13 -6.55
N GLU A 48 -13.04 5.90 -6.27
CA GLU A 48 -13.04 7.35 -6.44
C GLU A 48 -11.91 8.03 -5.64
N SER A 49 -11.62 7.55 -4.43
CA SER A 49 -10.54 8.11 -3.61
C SER A 49 -9.17 7.98 -4.27
N HIS A 50 -8.89 6.85 -4.94
CA HIS A 50 -7.67 6.68 -5.71
C HIS A 50 -7.67 7.58 -6.95
N GLN A 51 -8.77 7.62 -7.70
CA GLN A 51 -8.94 8.44 -8.90
C GLN A 51 -8.74 9.93 -8.61
N ARG A 52 -9.27 10.45 -7.50
CA ARG A 52 -9.04 11.85 -7.11
C ARG A 52 -7.56 12.16 -6.85
N LYS A 53 -6.83 11.25 -6.21
CA LYS A 53 -5.39 11.42 -6.00
C LYS A 53 -4.59 11.34 -7.29
N ILE A 54 -4.96 10.45 -8.22
CA ILE A 54 -4.23 10.35 -9.50
C ILE A 54 -4.40 11.59 -10.36
N LEU A 55 -5.55 12.27 -10.29
CA LEU A 55 -5.75 13.55 -10.99
C LEU A 55 -4.78 14.63 -10.49
N LEU A 56 -4.55 14.73 -9.18
CA LEU A 56 -3.55 15.66 -8.61
C LEU A 56 -2.12 15.33 -9.07
N VAL A 57 -1.81 14.03 -9.19
CA VAL A 57 -0.50 13.58 -9.70
C VAL A 57 -0.35 13.91 -11.18
N ALA A 58 -1.44 13.78 -11.96
CA ALA A 58 -1.45 14.05 -13.40
C ALA A 58 -1.19 15.52 -13.74
N GLU A 59 -1.46 16.46 -12.81
CA GLU A 59 -1.11 17.87 -12.99
C GLU A 59 0.41 18.11 -13.02
N SER A 60 1.21 17.24 -12.40
CA SER A 60 2.69 17.38 -12.33
C SER A 60 3.40 16.03 -12.14
N PRO A 61 3.30 15.10 -13.09
CA PRO A 61 3.74 13.71 -12.91
C PRO A 61 5.24 13.60 -12.63
N GLU A 62 6.07 14.39 -13.33
CA GLU A 62 7.52 14.38 -13.15
C GLU A 62 7.94 14.75 -11.72
N LYS A 63 7.26 15.72 -11.11
CA LYS A 63 7.53 16.13 -9.73
C LYS A 63 7.33 14.96 -8.76
N TYR A 64 6.21 14.25 -8.87
CA TYR A 64 5.90 13.13 -7.99
C TYR A 64 6.88 11.96 -8.20
N VAL A 65 7.16 11.60 -9.47
CA VAL A 65 8.11 10.51 -9.78
C VAL A 65 9.51 10.84 -9.28
N ASN A 66 9.99 12.06 -9.48
CA ASN A 66 11.31 12.49 -9.00
C ASN A 66 11.38 12.49 -7.47
N ASN A 67 10.36 12.99 -6.80
CA ASN A 67 10.30 12.96 -5.33
C ASN A 67 10.39 11.53 -4.78
N TYR A 68 9.58 10.61 -5.30
CA TYR A 68 9.62 9.20 -4.86
C TYR A 68 10.96 8.53 -5.17
N SER A 69 11.57 8.86 -6.31
CA SER A 69 12.88 8.31 -6.69
C SER A 69 13.99 8.80 -5.75
N ASN A 70 13.98 10.08 -5.40
CA ASN A 70 14.95 10.68 -4.47
C ASN A 70 14.80 10.11 -3.06
N GLU A 71 13.56 9.94 -2.59
CA GLU A 71 13.26 9.33 -1.29
C GLU A 71 13.78 7.89 -1.25
N PHE A 72 13.44 7.08 -2.25
CA PHE A 72 13.92 5.71 -2.38
C PHE A 72 15.44 5.63 -2.38
N GLN A 73 16.12 6.45 -3.19
CA GLN A 73 17.57 6.48 -3.26
C GLN A 73 18.18 6.83 -1.90
N GLY A 74 17.67 7.86 -1.23
CA GLY A 74 18.16 8.31 0.06
C GLY A 74 18.03 7.21 1.13
N ASP A 75 16.88 6.56 1.20
CA ASP A 75 16.65 5.51 2.19
C ASP A 75 17.40 4.22 1.86
N PHE A 76 17.53 3.88 0.58
CA PHE A 76 18.35 2.76 0.13
C PHE A 76 19.82 2.92 0.54
N VAL A 77 20.41 4.10 0.32
CA VAL A 77 21.80 4.37 0.71
C VAL A 77 21.95 4.32 2.24
N LYS A 78 21.03 4.90 3.01
CA LYS A 78 21.05 4.83 4.48
C LYS A 78 21.04 3.39 4.99
N LEU A 79 20.18 2.55 4.43
CA LEU A 79 20.09 1.13 4.80
C LEU A 79 21.38 0.36 4.51
N LEU A 80 22.10 0.71 3.44
CA LEU A 80 23.39 0.09 3.10
C LEU A 80 24.58 0.65 3.90
N SER A 81 24.42 1.81 4.53
CA SER A 81 25.45 2.49 5.30
C SER A 81 25.38 2.18 6.80
N THR A 82 24.53 1.22 7.18
CA THR A 82 24.35 0.71 8.54
C THR A 82 25.14 -0.58 8.72
#